data_AF-A0A7S2CXZ7-F1
#
_entry.id   AF-A0A7S2CXZ7-F1
#
_cell.length_a   1.000
_cell.length_b   1.000
_cell.length_c   1.000
_cell.angle_alpha   90.00
_cell.angle_beta   90.00
_cell.angle_gamma   90.00
#
_symmetry.space_group_name_H-M   'P 1'
#
loop_
_entity.id
_entity.type
_entity.pdbx_description
1 polymer ?
#
loop_
_entity_poly.entity_id
_entity_poly.type
_entity_poly.pdbx_seq_one_letter_code
_entity_poly.pdbx_strand_id
1 'polypeptide(L)'
;MAPPIHIKLISGVLNTIVLVAGIRNLVAPGTPLVVIPEDDIFQAHFGAASDPKMAHVFQLFGVFMIMAACTKHVTVFGHSEGTFLRKKLFFVLGLADIACAAIVFQYNAPGSKGFAVLHGLEGVAFIADAALRKRPVKSASKKS
;
A
#
# COMPACT_ATOMS: atom_id res chain seq x y z
N MET A 1 -20.42 7.15 0.58
CA MET A 1 -19.85 8.25 -0.23
C MET A 1 -18.59 7.73 -0.91
N ALA A 2 -18.40 8.01 -2.19
CA ALA A 2 -17.19 7.61 -2.90
C ALA A 2 -15.94 8.33 -2.33
N PRO A 3 -14.74 7.73 -2.38
CA PRO A 3 -13.54 8.44 -1.98
C PRO A 3 -13.28 9.62 -2.93
N PRO A 4 -12.69 10.72 -2.44
CA PRO A 4 -12.22 11.81 -3.27
C PRO A 4 -11.31 11.33 -4.39
N ILE A 5 -11.32 12.06 -5.50
CA ILE A 5 -10.53 11.74 -6.69
C ILE A 5 -9.03 11.65 -6.36
N HIS A 6 -8.50 12.55 -5.52
CA HIS A 6 -7.08 12.50 -5.14
C HIS A 6 -6.70 11.21 -4.40
N ILE A 7 -7.54 10.69 -3.50
CA ILE A 7 -7.30 9.40 -2.83
C ILE A 7 -7.33 8.26 -3.84
N LYS A 8 -8.27 8.29 -4.79
CA LYS A 8 -8.32 7.29 -5.86
C LYS A 8 -7.07 7.33 -6.74
N LEU A 9 -6.60 8.50 -7.11
CA LEU A 9 -5.40 8.65 -7.94
C LEU A 9 -4.15 8.18 -7.20
N ILE A 10 -3.93 8.67 -5.97
CA ILE A 10 -2.78 8.28 -5.14
C ILE A 10 -2.80 6.77 -4.93
N SER A 11 -3.90 6.23 -4.39
CA SER A 11 -3.97 4.81 -4.06
C SER A 11 -3.94 3.92 -5.31
N GLY A 12 -4.60 4.32 -6.39
CA GLY A 12 -4.59 3.56 -7.65
C GLY A 12 -3.19 3.47 -8.25
N VAL A 13 -2.46 4.58 -8.34
CA VAL A 13 -1.09 4.58 -8.88
C VAL A 13 -0.14 3.79 -7.98
N LEU A 14 -0.14 4.08 -6.67
CA LEU A 14 0.80 3.47 -5.74
C LEU A 14 0.55 1.97 -5.57
N ASN A 15 -0.70 1.54 -5.43
CA ASN A 15 -0.99 0.10 -5.35
C ASN A 15 -0.78 -0.62 -6.67
N THR A 16 -0.86 0.05 -7.82
CA THR A 16 -0.48 -0.60 -9.10
C THR A 16 1.01 -0.92 -9.11
N ILE A 17 1.86 0.01 -8.64
CA ILE A 17 3.30 -0.23 -8.52
C ILE A 17 3.57 -1.37 -7.53
N VAL A 18 2.92 -1.35 -6.36
CA VAL A 18 3.05 -2.41 -5.34
C VAL A 18 2.56 -3.76 -5.89
N LEU A 19 1.48 -3.78 -6.68
CA LEU A 19 0.95 -5.00 -7.29
C LEU A 19 1.94 -5.58 -8.31
N VAL A 20 2.51 -4.75 -9.19
CA VAL A 20 3.52 -5.18 -10.15
C VAL A 20 4.76 -5.73 -9.44
N ALA A 21 5.22 -5.05 -8.39
CA ALA A 21 6.32 -5.53 -7.56
C ALA A 21 6.01 -6.84 -6.84
N GLY A 22 4.79 -6.98 -6.32
CA GLY A 22 4.33 -8.21 -5.67
C GLY A 22 4.27 -9.40 -6.63
N ILE A 23 3.71 -9.20 -7.83
CA ILE A 23 3.67 -10.21 -8.89
C ILE A 23 5.11 -10.61 -9.26
N ARG A 24 6.00 -9.65 -9.47
CA ARG A 24 7.39 -9.93 -9.81
C ARG A 24 8.08 -10.72 -8.70
N ASN A 25 7.92 -10.31 -7.45
CA ASN A 25 8.48 -11.04 -6.29
C ASN A 25 7.96 -12.48 -6.21
N LEU A 26 6.70 -12.72 -6.58
CA LEU A 26 6.09 -14.04 -6.59
C LEU A 26 6.60 -14.94 -7.72
N VAL A 27 6.72 -14.42 -8.95
CA VAL A 27 7.00 -15.25 -10.14
C VAL A 27 8.45 -15.21 -10.61
N ALA A 28 9.18 -14.14 -10.29
CA ALA A 28 10.56 -13.90 -10.72
C ALA A 28 11.35 -13.13 -9.63
N PRO A 29 11.51 -13.70 -8.42
CA PRO A 29 12.24 -13.05 -7.33
C PRO A 29 13.66 -12.69 -7.79
N GLY A 30 14.16 -11.53 -7.34
CA GLY A 30 15.48 -11.04 -7.70
C GLY A 30 15.63 -10.42 -9.10
N THR A 31 14.61 -10.46 -9.96
CA THR A 31 14.63 -9.68 -11.20
C THR A 31 14.35 -8.20 -10.93
N PRO A 32 15.12 -7.26 -11.52
CA PRO A 32 14.91 -5.84 -11.28
C PRO A 32 13.69 -5.31 -12.03
N LEU A 33 12.91 -4.45 -11.37
CA LEU A 33 11.83 -3.69 -12.01
C LEU A 33 12.27 -2.27 -12.32
N VAL A 34 12.28 -1.92 -13.62
CA VAL A 34 12.66 -0.58 -14.10
C VAL A 34 11.78 0.55 -13.54
N VAL A 35 10.53 0.24 -13.18
CA VAL A 35 9.59 1.22 -12.64
C VAL A 35 9.90 1.62 -11.19
N ILE A 36 10.72 0.85 -10.47
CA ILE A 36 11.13 1.14 -9.10
C ILE A 36 12.62 1.53 -9.14
N PRO A 37 12.95 2.82 -8.88
CA PRO A 37 14.34 3.25 -8.83
C PRO A 37 15.15 2.43 -7.83
N GLU A 38 16.36 2.01 -8.23
CA GLU A 38 17.31 1.24 -7.40
C GLU A 38 16.80 -0.15 -6.94
N ASP A 39 15.75 -0.69 -7.56
CA ASP A 39 15.25 -2.03 -7.22
C ASP A 39 16.28 -3.12 -7.49
N ASP A 40 17.11 -2.97 -8.52
CA ASP A 40 18.25 -3.86 -8.80
C ASP A 40 19.22 -3.95 -7.63
N ILE A 41 19.57 -2.81 -7.03
CA ILE A 41 20.45 -2.72 -5.86
C ILE A 41 19.77 -3.40 -4.66
N PHE A 42 18.47 -3.16 -4.46
CA PHE A 42 17.71 -3.78 -3.38
C PHE A 42 17.63 -5.31 -3.54
N GLN A 43 17.33 -5.81 -4.74
CA GLN A 43 17.27 -7.24 -5.03
C GLN A 43 18.62 -7.92 -4.79
N ALA A 44 19.71 -7.27 -5.23
CA ALA A 44 21.07 -7.77 -5.04
C ALA A 44 21.48 -7.78 -3.56
N HIS A 45 21.14 -6.74 -2.79
CA HIS A 45 21.46 -6.64 -1.37
C HIS A 45 20.93 -7.83 -0.55
N PHE A 46 19.72 -8.28 -0.86
CA PHE A 46 19.10 -9.42 -0.18
C PHE A 46 19.38 -10.78 -0.85
N GLY A 47 20.15 -10.81 -1.95
CA GLY A 47 20.47 -12.05 -2.65
C GLY A 47 19.23 -12.77 -3.23
N ALA A 48 18.18 -12.04 -3.57
CA ALA A 48 16.89 -12.63 -3.97
C ALA A 48 16.99 -13.49 -5.26
N ALA A 49 17.98 -13.25 -6.11
CA ALA A 49 18.26 -14.05 -7.30
C ALA A 49 19.26 -15.20 -7.07
N SER A 50 20.09 -15.11 -6.02
CA SER A 50 21.26 -15.97 -5.82
C SER A 50 21.11 -16.95 -4.66
N ASP A 51 20.27 -16.65 -3.67
CA ASP A 51 19.99 -17.51 -2.52
C ASP A 51 18.55 -18.05 -2.61
N PRO A 52 18.35 -19.38 -2.78
CA PRO A 52 17.03 -20.00 -2.82
C PRO A 52 16.14 -19.70 -1.60
N LYS A 53 16.74 -19.54 -0.41
CA LYS A 53 15.98 -19.19 0.80
C LYS A 53 15.44 -17.77 0.71
N MET A 54 16.27 -16.85 0.25
CA MET A 54 15.86 -15.46 0.05
C MET A 54 14.87 -15.33 -1.11
N ALA A 55 15.03 -16.10 -2.18
CA ALA A 55 14.04 -16.19 -3.25
C ALA A 55 12.66 -16.60 -2.69
N HIS A 56 12.61 -17.61 -1.82
CA HIS A 56 11.37 -18.03 -1.18
C HIS A 56 10.77 -16.96 -0.25
N VAL A 57 11.59 -16.27 0.55
CA VAL A 57 11.16 -15.14 1.37
C VAL A 57 10.58 -14.02 0.51
N PHE A 58 11.20 -13.71 -0.62
CA PHE A 58 10.68 -12.72 -1.57
C PHE A 58 9.37 -13.16 -2.20
N GLN A 59 9.18 -14.45 -2.51
CA GLN A 59 7.89 -14.96 -2.98
C GLN A 59 6.78 -14.76 -1.95
N LEU A 60 7.03 -15.08 -0.68
CA LEU A 60 6.08 -14.83 0.42
C LEU A 60 5.77 -13.33 0.55
N PHE A 61 6.81 -12.49 0.50
CA PHE A 61 6.64 -11.04 0.49
C PHE A 61 5.80 -10.56 -0.70
N GLY A 62 6.01 -11.15 -1.89
CA GLY A 62 5.21 -10.90 -3.09
C GLY A 62 3.73 -11.20 -2.90
N VAL A 63 3.38 -12.33 -2.27
CA VAL A 63 1.99 -12.65 -1.91
C VAL A 63 1.40 -11.58 -1.00
N PHE A 64 2.11 -11.17 0.05
CA PHE A 64 1.64 -10.12 0.96
C PHE A 64 1.43 -8.78 0.25
N MET A 65 2.34 -8.40 -0.65
CA MET A 65 2.21 -7.18 -1.45
C MET A 65 0.99 -7.23 -2.38
N ILE A 66 0.77 -8.34 -3.08
CA ILE A 66 -0.41 -8.54 -3.93
C ILE A 66 -1.69 -8.41 -3.09
N MET A 67 -1.76 -9.13 -1.96
CA MET A 67 -2.92 -9.09 -1.07
C MET A 67 -3.18 -7.68 -0.56
N ALA A 68 -2.16 -6.97 -0.08
CA ALA A 68 -2.27 -5.59 0.38
C ALA A 68 -2.77 -4.67 -0.73
N ALA A 69 -2.19 -4.76 -1.94
CA ALA A 69 -2.58 -3.94 -3.09
C ALA A 69 -4.03 -4.21 -3.52
N CYS A 70 -4.45 -5.47 -3.55
CA CYS A 70 -5.83 -5.87 -3.86
C CYS A 70 -6.81 -5.39 -2.79
N THR A 71 -6.50 -5.57 -1.51
CA THR A 71 -7.33 -5.08 -0.40
C THR A 71 -7.52 -3.56 -0.47
N LYS A 72 -6.44 -2.81 -0.73
CA LYS A 72 -6.50 -1.35 -0.88
C LYS A 72 -7.32 -0.94 -2.11
N HIS A 73 -7.12 -1.59 -3.26
CA HIS A 73 -7.93 -1.38 -4.45
C HIS A 73 -9.42 -1.63 -4.21
N VAL A 74 -9.78 -2.75 -3.60
CA VAL A 74 -11.20 -3.07 -3.28
C VAL A 74 -11.77 -2.04 -2.31
N THR A 75 -11.00 -1.60 -1.30
CA THR A 75 -11.43 -0.59 -0.33
C THR A 75 -11.71 0.77 -0.98
N VAL A 76 -10.87 1.18 -1.94
CA VAL A 76 -10.96 2.48 -2.61
C VAL A 76 -11.96 2.47 -3.78
N PHE A 77 -11.95 1.43 -4.60
CA PHE A 77 -12.70 1.37 -5.86
C PHE A 77 -13.91 0.44 -5.84
N GLY A 78 -13.89 -0.61 -5.02
CA GLY A 78 -14.87 -1.70 -5.13
C GLY A 78 -16.29 -1.34 -4.71
N HIS A 79 -16.46 -0.48 -3.70
CA HIS A 79 -17.79 -0.22 -3.13
C HIS A 79 -17.99 1.25 -2.74
N SER A 80 -19.25 1.69 -2.69
CA SER A 80 -19.67 2.98 -2.12
C SER A 80 -20.02 2.85 -0.63
N GLU A 81 -19.12 2.25 0.16
CA GLU A 81 -19.39 1.98 1.58
C GLU A 81 -19.83 3.21 2.37
N GLY A 82 -20.54 2.94 3.48
CA GLY A 82 -20.82 3.94 4.50
C GLY A 82 -19.54 4.57 5.01
N THR A 83 -19.56 5.89 5.22
CA THR A 83 -18.42 6.72 5.62
C THR A 83 -17.70 6.23 6.89
N PHE A 84 -18.39 5.47 7.75
CA PHE A 84 -17.82 4.96 9.00
C PHE A 84 -16.87 3.77 8.80
N LEU A 85 -17.30 2.75 8.04
CA LEU A 85 -16.46 1.58 7.77
C LEU A 85 -15.21 2.00 7.00
N ARG A 86 -15.40 2.85 5.98
CA ARG A 86 -14.30 3.40 5.18
C ARG A 86 -13.26 4.14 6.00
N LYS A 87 -13.68 4.99 6.94
CA LYS A 87 -12.76 5.72 7.82
C LYS A 87 -11.90 4.76 8.64
N LYS A 88 -12.50 3.70 9.19
CA LYS A 88 -11.76 2.70 9.96
C LYS A 88 -10.79 1.93 9.09
N LEU A 89 -11.22 1.52 7.89
CA LEU A 89 -10.36 0.82 6.93
C LEU A 89 -9.18 1.71 6.51
N PHE A 90 -9.41 2.96 6.12
CA PHE A 90 -8.35 3.90 5.77
C PHE A 90 -7.41 4.18 6.94
N PHE A 91 -7.94 4.28 8.17
CA PHE A 91 -7.09 4.49 9.34
C PHE A 91 -6.16 3.29 9.57
N VAL A 92 -6.68 2.06 9.53
CA VAL A 92 -5.88 0.84 9.76
C VAL A 92 -4.90 0.60 8.62
N LEU A 93 -5.35 0.69 7.36
CA LEU A 93 -4.49 0.55 6.18
C LEU A 93 -3.41 1.63 6.15
N GLY A 94 -3.78 2.86 6.49
CA GLY A 94 -2.84 3.98 6.56
C GLY A 94 -1.79 3.79 7.66
N LEU A 95 -2.19 3.32 8.85
CA LEU A 95 -1.22 2.99 9.91
C LEU A 95 -0.28 1.86 9.51
N ALA A 96 -0.78 0.83 8.82
CA ALA A 96 0.05 -0.26 8.32
C ALA A 96 1.09 0.25 7.30
N ASP A 97 0.69 1.15 6.41
CA ASP A 97 1.58 1.77 5.43
C ASP A 97 2.63 2.67 6.10
N ILE A 98 2.25 3.47 7.10
CA ILE A 98 3.21 4.26 7.88
C ILE A 98 4.20 3.37 8.64
N ALA A 99 3.72 2.29 9.27
CA ALA A 99 4.58 1.34 9.97
C ALA A 99 5.57 0.67 9.01
N CYS A 100 5.10 0.25 7.84
CA CYS A 100 5.95 -0.32 6.79
C CYS A 100 7.02 0.68 6.34
N ALA A 101 6.63 1.93 6.03
CA ALA A 101 7.54 2.99 5.66
C ALA A 101 8.59 3.27 6.75
N ALA A 102 8.18 3.30 8.02
CA ALA A 102 9.08 3.52 9.15
C ALA A 102 10.12 2.40 9.30
N ILE A 103 9.71 1.13 9.20
CA ILE A 103 10.62 -0.02 9.29
C ILE A 103 11.65 0.02 8.15
N VAL A 104 11.19 0.30 6.93
CA VAL A 104 12.06 0.37 5.75
C VAL A 104 13.06 1.53 5.88
N PHE A 105 12.59 2.69 6.34
CA PHE A 105 13.44 3.85 6.59
C PHE A 105 14.47 3.60 7.71
N GLN A 106 14.09 2.89 8.77
CA GLN A 106 14.98 2.53 9.88
C GLN A 106 16.07 1.54 9.44
N TYR A 107 15.72 0.54 8.64
CA TYR A 107 16.69 -0.42 8.11
C TYR A 107 17.66 0.23 7.12
N ASN A 108 17.20 1.25 6.38
CA ASN A 108 17.99 2.08 5.47
C ASN A 108 18.84 1.25 4.47
N ALA A 109 18.25 0.17 3.94
CA ALA A 109 18.92 -0.61 2.90
C ALA A 109 19.08 0.21 1.60
N PRO A 110 20.15 -0.06 0.83
CA PRO A 110 20.27 0.45 -0.53
C PRO A 110 19.03 0.13 -1.38
N GLY A 111 18.55 1.11 -2.16
CA GLY A 111 17.35 0.97 -3.00
C GLY A 111 16.00 0.86 -2.29
N SER A 112 15.97 0.87 -0.96
CA SER A 112 14.73 0.69 -0.19
C SER A 112 13.91 1.98 0.00
N LYS A 113 14.52 3.14 -0.24
CA LYS A 113 13.90 4.46 0.02
C LYS A 113 12.66 4.72 -0.82
N GLY A 114 12.66 4.27 -2.09
CA GLY A 114 11.50 4.39 -2.96
C GLY A 114 10.28 3.70 -2.35
N PHE A 115 10.46 2.49 -1.84
CA PHE A 115 9.40 1.72 -1.18
C PHE A 115 8.85 2.42 0.07
N ALA A 116 9.73 2.98 0.90
CA ALA A 116 9.32 3.77 2.08
C ALA A 116 8.50 5.01 1.69
N VAL A 117 8.89 5.72 0.62
CA VAL A 117 8.15 6.90 0.15
C VAL A 117 6.77 6.52 -0.40
N LEU A 118 6.68 5.44 -1.19
CA LEU A 118 5.39 4.98 -1.74
C LEU A 118 4.39 4.68 -0.61
N HIS A 119 4.78 3.86 0.36
CA HIS A 119 3.92 3.53 1.50
C HIS A 119 3.69 4.75 2.40
N GLY A 120 4.70 5.58 2.65
CA GLY A 120 4.55 6.79 3.47
C GLY A 120 3.51 7.76 2.90
N LEU A 121 3.57 8.04 1.60
CA LEU A 121 2.62 8.93 0.91
C LEU A 121 1.18 8.38 0.95
N GLU A 122 1.00 7.09 0.66
CA GLU A 122 -0.31 6.46 0.75
C GLU A 122 -0.86 6.47 2.17
N GLY A 123 -0.01 6.13 3.15
CA GLY A 123 -0.37 6.09 4.56
C GLY A 123 -0.84 7.45 5.08
N VAL A 124 -0.10 8.52 4.77
CA VAL A 124 -0.50 9.90 5.10
C VAL A 124 -1.83 10.25 4.43
N ALA A 125 -1.99 9.92 3.14
CA ALA A 125 -3.22 10.23 2.40
C ALA A 125 -4.45 9.55 3.02
N PHE A 126 -4.34 8.26 3.38
CA PHE A 126 -5.42 7.52 4.02
C PHE A 126 -5.75 8.03 5.43
N ILE A 127 -4.74 8.31 6.25
CA ILE A 127 -4.96 8.85 7.61
C ILE A 127 -5.58 10.25 7.53
N ALA A 128 -5.08 11.12 6.65
CA ALA A 128 -5.60 12.47 6.48
C ALA A 128 -7.07 12.44 6.03
N ASP A 129 -7.42 11.59 5.06
CA ASP A 129 -8.81 11.44 4.64
C ASP A 129 -9.69 10.84 5.76
N ALA A 130 -9.20 9.82 6.47
CA ALA A 130 -9.94 9.22 7.58
C ALA A 130 -10.24 10.24 8.69
N ALA A 131 -9.27 11.10 9.03
CA ALA A 131 -9.40 12.14 10.04
C ALA A 131 -10.33 13.27 9.58
N LEU A 132 -10.09 13.83 8.40
CA LEU A 132 -10.73 15.08 7.94
C LEU A 132 -12.10 14.89 7.30
N ARG A 133 -12.42 13.70 6.78
CA ARG A 133 -13.68 13.49 6.06
C ARG A 133 -14.89 13.68 6.97
N LYS A 134 -15.79 14.61 6.64
CA LYS A 134 -17.01 14.82 7.44
C LYS A 134 -17.95 13.62 7.31
N ARG A 135 -18.56 13.21 8.43
CA ARG A 135 -19.61 12.20 8.44
C ARG A 135 -20.97 12.89 8.27
N PRO A 136 -21.81 12.48 7.30
CA PRO A 136 -23.20 12.86 7.32
C PRO A 136 -23.83 12.20 8.55
N VAL A 137 -24.20 13.01 9.53
CA VAL A 137 -24.98 12.57 10.69
C VAL A 137 -26.38 12.30 10.15
N LYS A 138 -26.95 11.12 10.41
CA LYS A 138 -28.37 10.89 10.12
C LYS A 138 -29.14 11.97 10.87
N SER A 139 -29.87 12.84 10.18
CA SER A 139 -30.85 13.68 10.86
C SER A 139 -31.82 12.72 11.53
N ALA A 140 -31.99 12.84 12.84
CA ALA A 140 -33.05 12.12 13.51
C ALA A 140 -34.34 12.60 12.86
N SER A 141 -35.03 11.69 12.17
CA SER A 141 -36.39 11.94 11.68
C SER A 141 -37.20 12.37 12.90
N LYS A 142 -37.54 13.66 12.97
CA LYS A 142 -38.57 14.12 13.89
C LYS A 142 -39.85 13.43 13.42
N LYS A 143 -40.25 12.37 14.11
CA LYS A 143 -41.61 11.86 14.01
C LYS A 143 -42.52 13.02 14.44
N SER A 144 -43.15 13.67 13.45
CA SER A 144 -44.29 14.57 13.66
C SER A 144 -45.55 13.73 13.79
#